data_AF-A0A6P0X0C1-F1
#
_entry.id   AF-A0A6P0X0C1-F1
#
_cell.length_a   1.000
_cell.length_b   1.000
_cell.length_c   1.000
_cell.angle_alpha   90.00
_cell.angle_beta   90.00
_cell.angle_gamma   90.00
#
_symmetry.space_group_name_H-M   'P 1'
#
loop_
_entity.id
_entity.type
_entity.pdbx_description
1 polymer ?
#
loop_
_entity_poly.entity_id
_entity_poly.type
_entity_poly.pdbx_seq_one_letter_code
_entity_poly.pdbx_strand_id
1 'polypeptide(L)' 'YIQMHIVIEPEFAEAIDDIAEQIEEDIQMHYGPIQITFYIEQNLTGDQSDTKSGLDTLS' A
#
# COMPACT_ATOMS: atom_id res chain seq x y z
N TYR A 1 -6.78 -17.69 2.98
CA TYR A 1 -7.13 -16.26 3.12
C TYR A 1 -5.85 -15.48 3.27
N ILE A 2 -5.66 -14.44 2.47
CA ILE A 2 -4.45 -13.59 2.46
C ILE A 2 -4.89 -12.13 2.62
N GLN A 3 -4.17 -11.39 3.46
CA GLN A 3 -4.30 -9.94 3.58
C GLN A 3 -2.97 -9.31 3.19
N MET A 4 -3.01 -8.33 2.29
CA MET A 4 -1.82 -7.69 1.74
C MET A 4 -1.93 -6.19 1.83
N HIS A 5 -0.84 -5.54 2.24
CA HIS A 5 -0.69 -4.09 2.21
C HIS A 5 0.33 -3.75 1.12
N ILE A 6 -0.09 -2.93 0.16
CA ILE A 6 0.70 -2.58 -1.02
C ILE A 6 0.88 -1.07 -1.03
N VAL A 7 2.13 -0.62 -1.12
CA VAL A 7 2.48 0.78 -1.31
C VAL A 7 2.87 0.97 -2.77
N ILE A 8 2.21 1.89 -3.46
CA ILE A 8 2.39 2.12 -4.90
C ILE A 8 2.86 3.55 -5.13
N GLU A 9 3.80 3.75 -6.04
CA GLU A 9 4.24 5.11 -6.40
C GLU A 9 3.12 5.90 -7.09
N PRO A 10 2.99 7.22 -6.87
CA PRO A 10 1.89 8.01 -7.41
C PRO A 10 1.75 7.96 -8.93
N GLU A 11 2.84 7.75 -9.68
CA GLU A 11 2.76 7.61 -11.14
C GLU A 11 1.93 6.40 -11.63
N PHE A 12 1.68 5.42 -10.75
CA PHE A 12 0.88 4.23 -11.07
C PHE A 12 -0.53 4.30 -10.49
N ALA A 13 -0.98 5.45 -10.00
CA ALA A 13 -2.30 5.60 -9.38
C ALA A 13 -3.46 5.15 -10.27
N GLU A 14 -3.36 5.36 -11.59
CA GLU A 14 -4.37 4.94 -12.56
C GLU A 14 -4.33 3.44 -12.87
N ALA A 15 -3.23 2.76 -12.55
CA ALA A 15 -3.02 1.34 -12.82
C ALA A 15 -3.24 0.45 -11.58
N ILE A 16 -3.74 1.02 -10.47
CA ILE A 16 -3.90 0.30 -9.20
C ILE A 16 -4.78 -0.95 -9.35
N ASP A 17 -5.91 -0.82 -10.05
CA ASP A 17 -6.85 -1.92 -10.23
C ASP A 17 -6.23 -3.06 -11.07
N ASP A 18 -5.55 -2.71 -12.17
CA ASP A 18 -4.84 -3.66 -13.03
C ASP A 18 -3.72 -4.39 -12.26
N ILE A 19 -2.97 -3.67 -11.42
CA ILE A 19 -1.92 -4.25 -10.58
C ILE A 19 -2.53 -5.23 -9.56
N ALA A 20 -3.62 -4.84 -8.90
CA ALA A 20 -4.30 -5.69 -7.93
C ALA A 20 -4.86 -6.96 -8.58
N GLU A 21 -5.49 -6.84 -9.76
CA GLU A 21 -6.01 -7.96 -10.54
C GLU A 21 -4.88 -8.92 -10.94
N GLN A 22 -3.78 -8.42 -11.50
CA GLN A 22 -2.64 -9.26 -11.90
C GLN A 22 -2.05 -10.03 -10.71
N ILE A 23 -1.90 -9.38 -9.54
CA ILE A 23 -1.40 -10.04 -8.33
C ILE A 23 -2.38 -11.12 -7.86
N GLU A 24 -3.69 -10.85 -7.91
CA GLU A 24 -4.71 -11.82 -7.54
C GLU A 24 -4.69 -13.04 -8.46
N GLU A 25 -4.66 -12.83 -9.78
CA GLU A 25 -4.59 -13.91 -10.77
C GLU A 25 -3.34 -14.78 -10.57
N ASP A 26 -2.18 -14.16 -10.38
CA ASP A 26 -0.92 -14.88 -10.17
C ASP A 26 -0.97 -15.74 -8.90
N ILE A 27 -1.52 -15.20 -7.80
CA ILE A 27 -1.67 -15.95 -6.55
C ILE A 27 -2.66 -17.11 -6.73
N GLN A 28 -3.80 -16.86 -7.37
CA GLN A 28 -4.81 -17.89 -7.57
C GLN A 28 -4.31 -19.00 -8.50
N MET A 29 -3.49 -18.67 -9.50
CA MET A 29 -2.87 -19.65 -10.40
C MET A 29 -1.94 -20.62 -9.63
N HIS A 30 -1.16 -20.10 -8.68
CA HIS A 30 -0.19 -20.90 -7.95
C HIS A 30 -0.78 -21.66 -6.77
N TYR A 31 -1.77 -21.09 -6.10
CA TYR A 31 -2.27 -21.59 -4.81
C TYR A 31 -3.74 -22.02 -4.84
N GLY A 32 -4.40 -21.91 -5.99
CA GLY A 32 -5.82 -22.21 -6.16
C GLY A 32 -6.73 -21.08 -5.65
N PRO A 33 -8.04 -21.32 -5.53
CA PRO A 33 -9.00 -20.29 -5.15
C PRO A 33 -8.79 -19.87 -3.70
N ILE A 34 -8.15 -18.71 -3.51
CA ILE A 34 -7.90 -18.09 -2.21
C ILE A 34 -8.55 -16.72 -2.20
N GLN A 35 -9.27 -16.41 -1.12
CA GLN A 35 -9.75 -15.06 -0.88
C GLN A 35 -8.59 -14.15 -0.47
N ILE A 36 -8.44 -13.03 -1.18
CA ILE A 36 -7.41 -12.01 -0.97
C ILE A 36 -8.09 -10.69 -0.61
N THR A 37 -7.48 -9.92 0.29
CA THR A 37 -7.90 -8.56 0.62
C THR A 37 -6.70 -7.63 0.49
N PHE A 38 -6.83 -6.64 -0.38
CA PHE A 38 -5.79 -5.63 -0.63
C PHE A 38 -6.08 -4.35 0.16
N TYR A 39 -5.04 -3.83 0.80
CA TYR A 39 -4.97 -2.48 1.35
C TYR A 39 -3.93 -1.74 0.55
N ILE A 40 -4.36 -0.79 -0.30
CA ILE A 40 -3.45 -0.10 -1.22
C ILE A 40 -3.32 1.35 -0.78
N GLU A 41 -2.08 1.81 -0.62
CA GLU A 41 -1.75 3.20 -0.34
C GLU A 41 -0.78 3.73 -1.40
N GLN A 42 -0.86 5.03 -1.68
CA GLN A 42 0.13 5.69 -2.53
C GLN A 42 1.28 6.20 -1.67
N ASN A 43 2.51 6.06 -2.17
CA ASN A 43 3.70 6.63 -1.56
C ASN A 43 3.72 8.15 -1.77
N LEU A 44 2.92 8.87 -1.00
CA LEU A 44 2.81 10.33 -1.07
C LEU A 44 3.99 11.06 -0.42
N THR A 45 5.14 10.41 -0.29
CA THR A 45 6.32 10.97 0.39
C THR A 45 7.04 12.00 -0.48
N GLY A 46 6.37 13.13 -0.73
CA GLY A 46 7.01 14.42 -0.95
C GLY A 46 6.89 15.24 0.34
N ASP A 47 8.01 15.39 1.05
CA ASP A 47 8.18 16.24 2.24
C ASP A 47 7.64 15.69 3.58
N GLN A 48 8.30 14.67 4.13
CA GLN A 48 8.50 14.62 5.58
C GLN A 48 9.86 15.24 5.91
N SER A 49 10.00 16.56 5.77
CA SER A 49 11.01 17.26 6.55
C SER A 49 10.66 17.11 8.03
N ASP A 50 11.67 16.69 8.79
CA ASP A 50 11.66 16.53 10.24
C ASP A 50 11.09 17.77 10.96
N THR A 51 9.78 17.80 11.21
CA THR A 51 9.24 18.67 12.27
C THR A 51 8.92 17.80 13.47
N LYS A 52 9.99 17.34 14.12
CA LYS A 52 9.97 17.04 15.55
C LYS A 52 9.78 18.35 16.31
N SER A 53 8.57 18.92 16.26
CA SER A 53 8.18 19.94 17.22
C SER A 53 7.76 19.23 18.49
N GLY A 54 8.74 19.02 19.37
CA GLY A 54 8.51 18.53 20.72
C GLY A 54 7.55 19.46 21.45
N LEU A 55 6.33 19.00 21.64
CA LEU A 55 5.48 19.46 22.71
C LEU A 55 6.03 18.90 24.03
N ASP A 56 5.94 19.73 25.07
CA ASP A 56 6.07 19.40 26.50
C ASP A 56 7.47 19.42 27.12
N THR A 57 7.82 20.58 27.68
CA THR A 57 8.08 20.68 29.12
C THR A 57 7.86 22.12 29.59
N LEU A 58 6.76 22.32 30.31
CA LEU A 58 6.55 23.47 31.19
C LEU A 58 7.57 23.41 32.33
N SER A 59 8.39 24.44 32.52
CA SER A 59 8.99 24.84 33.80
C SER A 59 9.47 26.29 33.71
#